data_AF-A0A945AL29-F1
#
_entry.id   AF-A0A945AL29-F1
#
_cell.length_a   1.000
_cell.length_b   1.000
_cell.length_c   1.000
_cell.angle_alpha   90.00
_cell.angle_beta   90.00
_cell.angle_gamma   90.00
#
_symmetry.space_group_name_H-M   'P 1'
#
loop_
_entity.id
_entity.type
_entity.pdbx_description
1 polymer ?
#
loop_
_entity_poly.entity_id
_entity_poly.type
_entity_poly.pdbx_seq_one_letter_code
_entity_poly.pdbx_strand_id
1 'polypeptide(L)'
;FDYAHIVVVTRPGFKSEELLDCYIDRQVDDRHSLKSCPSGKIYFQQVTQLDISASLIRKTIAEGKNSSFLLPESVIEYIQANGLYQA
;
A
#
# COMPACT_ATOMS: atom_id res chain seq x y z
N PHE A 1 5.89 -19.25 -0.61
CA PHE A 1 5.03 -18.46 -1.54
C PHE A 1 3.94 -19.35 -2.12
N ASP A 2 3.39 -20.24 -1.29
CA ASP A 2 2.75 -21.46 -1.78
C ASP A 2 1.26 -21.27 -2.03
N TYR A 3 0.70 -20.18 -1.48
CA TYR A 3 -0.74 -19.92 -1.45
C TYR A 3 -1.19 -18.73 -2.29
N ALA A 4 -0.27 -17.83 -2.65
CA ALA A 4 -0.61 -16.63 -3.41
C ALA A 4 0.57 -16.09 -4.21
N HIS A 5 0.25 -15.17 -5.13
CA HIS A 5 1.20 -14.23 -5.69
C HIS A 5 1.41 -13.04 -4.76
N ILE A 6 2.55 -12.37 -4.88
CA ILE A 6 2.78 -11.08 -4.22
C ILE A 6 2.91 -10.00 -5.27
N VAL A 7 2.04 -9.00 -5.22
CA VAL A 7 2.19 -7.78 -6.02
C VAL A 7 2.81 -6.72 -5.12
N VAL A 8 3.99 -6.25 -5.49
CA VAL A 8 4.73 -5.24 -4.76
C VAL A 8 4.52 -3.90 -5.44
N VAL A 9 4.13 -2.91 -4.64
CA VAL A 9 4.12 -1.51 -5.04
C VAL A 9 5.20 -0.81 -4.22
N THR A 10 6.15 -0.16 -4.89
CA THR A 10 7.19 0.57 -4.19
C THR A 10 6.65 1.89 -3.65
N ARG A 11 7.24 2.38 -2.56
CA ARG A 11 7.03 3.73 -2.02
C ARG A 11 8.26 4.57 -2.35
N PRO A 12 8.13 5.88 -2.67
CA PRO A 12 9.29 6.68 -3.02
C PRO A 12 10.25 6.72 -1.81
N GLY A 13 11.56 6.65 -2.09
CA GLY A 13 12.59 6.66 -1.06
C GLY A 13 12.94 5.31 -0.43
N PHE A 14 12.25 4.21 -0.80
CA PHE A 14 12.62 2.86 -0.36
C PHE A 14 13.40 2.11 -1.46
N LYS A 15 14.58 1.60 -1.10
CA LYS A 15 15.38 0.71 -1.96
C LYS A 15 15.26 -0.73 -1.50
N SER A 16 15.11 -1.66 -2.44
CA SER A 16 14.85 -3.09 -2.19
C SER A 16 16.10 -3.98 -2.32
N GLU A 17 17.29 -3.37 -2.31
CA GLU A 17 18.55 -4.05 -2.70
C GLU A 17 18.91 -5.22 -1.77
N GLU A 18 18.53 -5.18 -0.48
CA GLU A 18 18.91 -6.20 0.51
C GLU A 18 18.10 -7.51 0.43
N LEU A 19 16.97 -7.53 -0.27
CA LEU A 19 16.06 -8.69 -0.32
C LEU A 19 16.11 -9.42 -1.66
N LEU A 20 16.92 -8.96 -2.61
CA LEU A 20 16.86 -9.44 -4.00
C LEU A 20 17.01 -10.99 -4.09
N ASP A 21 17.96 -11.55 -3.34
CA ASP A 21 18.24 -12.98 -3.34
C ASP A 21 17.06 -13.84 -2.85
N CYS A 22 16.15 -13.30 -2.04
CA CYS A 22 15.06 -14.08 -1.47
C CYS A 22 13.87 -14.26 -2.43
N TYR A 23 13.82 -13.47 -3.52
CA TYR A 23 12.67 -13.43 -4.41
C TYR A 23 12.98 -13.42 -5.91
N ILE A 24 14.25 -13.28 -6.31
CA ILE A 24 14.62 -13.08 -7.72
C ILE A 24 14.10 -14.18 -8.66
N ASP A 25 14.19 -15.45 -8.24
CA ASP A 25 13.70 -16.61 -9.04
C ASP A 25 12.17 -16.64 -9.20
N ARG A 26 11.46 -15.83 -8.44
CA ARG A 26 10.00 -15.74 -8.42
C ARG A 26 9.49 -14.47 -9.09
N GLN A 27 10.38 -13.51 -9.36
CA GLN A 27 10.01 -12.26 -9.99
C GLN A 27 9.58 -12.49 -11.44
N VAL A 28 8.50 -11.83 -11.83
CA VAL A 28 8.07 -11.71 -13.22
C VAL A 28 7.92 -10.25 -13.57
N ASP A 29 8.21 -9.90 -14.83
CA ASP A 29 8.15 -8.51 -15.30
C ASP A 29 6.79 -8.18 -15.96
N ASP A 30 6.00 -9.20 -16.31
CA ASP A 30 4.66 -9.05 -16.88
C ASP A 30 3.58 -9.59 -15.94
N ARG A 31 2.60 -8.74 -15.63
CA ARG A 31 1.42 -9.08 -14.82
C ARG A 31 0.63 -10.26 -15.38
N HIS A 32 0.61 -10.50 -16.70
CA HIS A 32 -0.12 -11.64 -17.27
C HIS A 32 0.49 -12.97 -16.84
N SER A 33 1.78 -13.00 -16.50
CA SER A 33 2.46 -14.17 -15.96
C SER A 33 1.83 -14.66 -14.65
N LEU A 34 1.20 -13.77 -13.87
CA LEU A 34 0.50 -14.16 -12.64
C LEU A 34 -0.68 -15.11 -12.89
N LYS A 35 -1.20 -15.20 -14.12
CA LYS A 35 -2.30 -16.11 -14.45
C LYS A 35 -1.85 -17.52 -14.82
N SER A 36 -0.55 -17.76 -15.01
CA SER A 36 -0.07 -19.06 -15.50
C SER A 36 -0.02 -20.14 -14.42
N CYS A 37 -0.16 -19.77 -13.16
CA CYS A 37 -0.17 -20.67 -12.00
C CYS A 37 -0.98 -20.01 -10.87
N PRO A 38 -1.42 -20.75 -9.83
CA PRO A 38 -2.26 -20.20 -8.77
C PRO A 38 -1.51 -19.37 -7.72
N SER A 39 -0.18 -19.56 -7.59
CA SER A 39 0.65 -18.93 -6.57
C SER A 39 2.12 -18.89 -6.97
N GLY A 40 2.98 -18.26 -6.16
CA GLY A 40 4.44 -18.43 -6.25
C GLY A 40 5.22 -17.33 -6.95
N LYS A 41 4.54 -16.44 -7.67
CA LYS A 41 5.15 -15.33 -8.45
C LYS A 41 5.08 -13.99 -7.73
N ILE A 42 6.03 -13.13 -8.05
CA ILE A 42 6.16 -11.78 -7.49
C ILE A 42 6.22 -10.78 -8.64
N TYR A 43 5.42 -9.73 -8.58
CA TYR A 43 5.34 -8.72 -9.63
C TYR A 43 5.43 -7.33 -9.03
N PHE A 44 6.35 -6.51 -9.56
CA PHE A 44 6.51 -5.12 -9.14
C PHE A 44 5.63 -4.21 -10.01
N GLN A 45 4.48 -3.81 -9.48
CA GLN A 45 3.54 -2.91 -10.14
C GLN A 45 4.01 -1.47 -9.96
N GLN A 46 4.27 -0.80 -11.09
CA GLN A 46 4.45 0.65 -11.12
C GLN A 46 3.10 1.33 -10.93
N VAL A 47 2.99 2.21 -9.94
CA VAL A 47 1.81 3.07 -9.71
C VAL A 47 2.28 4.48 -9.38
N THR A 48 1.41 5.46 -9.62
CA THR A 48 1.62 6.82 -9.11
C THR A 48 1.62 6.79 -7.59
N GLN A 49 2.74 7.16 -6.99
CA GLN A 49 2.91 7.15 -5.54
C GLN A 49 2.32 8.42 -4.95
N LEU A 50 1.41 8.26 -3.98
CA LEU A 50 0.96 9.33 -3.10
C LEU A 50 1.72 9.20 -1.79
N ASP A 51 2.39 10.27 -1.34
CA ASP A 51 3.05 10.27 -0.03
C ASP A 51 2.05 10.49 1.09
N ILE A 52 1.26 9.45 1.34
CA ILE A 52 0.22 9.41 2.36
C ILE A 52 0.53 8.29 3.35
N SER A 53 0.22 8.51 4.62
CA SER A 53 0.39 7.48 5.65
C SER A 53 -0.68 7.59 6.72
N ALA A 54 -1.01 6.47 7.37
CA ALA A 54 -1.97 6.44 8.45
C ALA A 54 -1.54 7.35 9.63
N SER A 55 -0.24 7.43 9.92
CA SER A 55 0.29 8.32 10.97
C SER A 55 0.09 9.80 10.63
N LEU A 56 0.34 10.21 9.38
CA LEU A 56 0.06 11.57 8.91
C LEU A 56 -1.44 11.89 9.04
N ILE A 57 -2.30 10.98 8.59
CA ILE A 57 -3.77 11.16 8.63
C ILE A 57 -4.26 11.35 10.07
N ARG A 58 -3.88 10.47 11.00
CA ARG A 58 -4.30 10.58 12.41
C ARG A 58 -3.82 11.89 13.04
N LYS A 59 -2.58 12.31 12.75
CA LYS A 59 -2.06 13.60 13.23
C LYS A 59 -2.86 14.79 12.69
N THR A 60 -3.15 14.80 11.39
CA THR A 60 -3.97 15.85 10.76
C THR A 60 -5.35 15.96 11.41
N ILE A 61 -6.00 14.82 11.70
CA ILE A 61 -7.30 14.78 12.38
C ILE A 61 -7.19 15.32 13.81
N ALA A 62 -6.18 14.90 14.58
CA ALA A 62 -5.94 15.39 15.94
C ALA A 62 -5.68 16.91 15.99
N GLU A 63 -5.09 17.47 14.94
CA GLU A 63 -4.86 18.91 14.78
C GLU A 63 -6.10 19.68 14.29
N GLY A 64 -7.25 19.00 14.10
CA GLY A 64 -8.47 19.62 13.58
C GLY A 64 -8.37 20.06 12.11
N LYS A 65 -7.37 19.55 11.37
CA LYS A 65 -7.15 19.89 9.97
C LYS A 65 -7.97 18.99 9.05
N ASN A 66 -8.32 19.52 7.89
CA ASN A 66 -9.12 18.81 6.90
C ASN A 66 -8.29 17.69 6.22
N SER A 67 -8.84 16.46 6.20
CA SER A 67 -8.26 15.29 5.54
C SER A 67 -9.09 14.79 4.33
N SER A 68 -10.01 15.62 3.81
CA SER A 68 -11.11 15.24 2.91
C SER A 68 -10.69 14.73 1.52
N PHE A 69 -9.41 14.73 1.19
CA PHE A 69 -8.89 14.22 -0.08
C PHE A 69 -7.97 12.99 0.07
N LEU A 70 -7.69 12.56 1.30
CA LEU A 70 -6.79 11.43 1.58
C LEU A 70 -7.55 10.13 1.87
N LEU A 71 -8.85 10.23 2.10
CA LEU A 71 -9.71 9.13 2.50
C LEU A 71 -11.03 9.20 1.72
N PRO A 72 -11.69 8.07 1.47
CA PRO A 72 -13.08 8.06 1.04
C PRO A 72 -13.98 8.80 2.04
N GLU A 73 -15.01 9.47 1.55
CA GLU A 73 -15.96 10.26 2.35
C GLU A 73 -16.60 9.44 3.48
N SER A 74 -17.03 8.22 3.18
CA SER A 74 -17.63 7.31 4.17
C SER A 74 -16.70 6.95 5.34
N VAL A 75 -15.39 6.95 5.10
CA VAL A 75 -14.40 6.70 6.17
C VAL A 75 -14.25 7.94 7.07
N ILE A 76 -14.34 9.14 6.48
CA ILE A 76 -14.29 10.41 7.23
C ILE A 76 -15.53 10.54 8.12
N GLU A 77 -16.71 10.26 7.57
CA GLU A 77 -17.97 10.24 8.32
C GLU A 77 -17.89 9.27 9.50
N TYR A 78 -17.37 8.06 9.27
CA TYR A 78 -17.20 7.07 10.32
C TYR A 78 -16.26 7.54 11.44
N ILE A 79 -15.12 8.15 11.07
CA ILE A 79 -14.16 8.71 12.04
C ILE A 79 -14.84 9.80 12.90
N GLN A 80 -15.61 10.69 12.27
CA GLN A 80 -16.31 11.77 12.96
C GLN A 80 -17.41 11.25 13.89
N ALA A 81 -18.26 10.35 13.39
CA ALA A 81 -19.36 9.77 14.16
C ALA A 81 -18.90 9.01 15.41
N ASN A 82 -17.68 8.44 15.38
CA ASN A 82 -17.10 7.67 16.47
C ASN A 82 -16.03 8.44 17.27
N GLY A 83 -15.79 9.72 16.98
CA GLY A 83 -14.80 10.52 17.69
C GLY A 83 -13.36 10.02 17.59
N LEU A 84 -13.01 9.29 16.52
CA LEU A 84 -11.70 8.64 16.42
C LEU A 84 -10.59 9.66 16.15
N TYR A 85 -9.45 9.49 16.84
CA TYR A 85 -8.23 10.29 16.66
C TYR A 85 -8.37 11.78 17.00
N GLN A 86 -9.46 12.18 17.65
CA GLN A 86 -9.63 13.50 18.25
C GLN A 86 -8.80 13.58 19.54
N ALA A 87 -8.27 14.78 19.85
CA ALA A 87 -7.51 15.04 21.07
C ALA A 87 -8.42 15.17 22.30
#